data_AF-A0A1F9ESD6-F1
#
_entry.id   AF-A0A1F9ESD6-F1
#
_cell.length_a   1.000
_cell.length_b   1.000
_cell.length_c   1.000
_cell.angle_alpha   90.00
_cell.angle_beta   90.00
_cell.angle_gamma   90.00
#
_symmetry.space_group_name_H-M   'P 1'
#
loop_
_entity.id
_entity.type
_entity.pdbx_description
1 polymer ?
#
loop_
_entity_poly.entity_id
_entity_poly.type
_entity_poly.pdbx_seq_one_letter_code
_entity_poly.pdbx_strand_id
1 'polypeptide(L)'
;MEERTKMRSSNKYAGLSFAALLVIVISGCPAGGNDCVEAMPGTWEGSGSCFDMPMTNTAAVDGCEITFSDWSMTGEELPSGAVVAGSAATLTGTGWSDCTGVLADGGMSIEGTCPDGCDFTIEMQE
;
A
#
# COMPACT_ATOMS: atom_id res chain seq x y z
N MET A 1 -13.55 -60.63 26.98
CA MET A 1 -13.14 -59.25 27.30
C MET A 1 -13.55 -58.42 26.10
N GLU A 2 -14.47 -57.46 26.35
CA GLU A 2 -14.77 -56.25 25.55
C GLU A 2 -15.28 -56.40 24.09
N GLU A 3 -16.24 -55.64 23.57
CA GLU A 3 -17.22 -54.69 24.10
C GLU A 3 -18.25 -54.38 22.98
N ARG A 4 -19.51 -54.14 23.38
CA ARG A 4 -20.57 -53.24 22.84
C ARG A 4 -20.72 -53.03 21.31
N THR A 5 -21.83 -53.43 20.69
CA THR A 5 -23.17 -52.79 20.63
C THR A 5 -23.31 -51.56 19.70
N LYS A 6 -23.80 -51.82 18.47
CA LYS A 6 -24.83 -51.10 17.67
C LYS A 6 -25.24 -49.65 18.05
N MET A 7 -24.95 -48.69 17.16
CA MET A 7 -25.82 -47.55 16.78
C MET A 7 -25.47 -47.16 15.32
N ARG A 8 -26.35 -47.31 14.33
CA ARG A 8 -27.33 -46.30 13.82
C ARG A 8 -26.76 -44.88 13.74
N SER A 9 -26.62 -44.33 12.54
CA SER A 9 -27.57 -43.33 12.03
C SER A 9 -27.13 -42.74 10.69
N SER A 10 -28.12 -42.63 9.82
CA SER A 10 -28.17 -41.89 8.57
C SER A 10 -27.73 -40.43 8.66
N ASN A 11 -27.41 -39.89 7.48
CA ASN A 11 -27.73 -38.56 6.93
C ASN A 11 -26.55 -37.68 6.50
N LYS A 12 -26.45 -37.55 5.17
CA LYS A 12 -26.60 -36.30 4.42
C LYS A 12 -25.85 -35.07 4.95
N TYR A 13 -24.60 -34.91 4.51
CA TYR A 13 -24.06 -33.60 4.11
C TYR A 13 -23.12 -33.90 2.93
N ALA A 14 -23.60 -33.81 1.69
CA ALA A 14 -23.47 -32.58 0.91
C ALA A 14 -22.04 -32.00 1.02
N GLY A 15 -21.04 -32.79 0.62
CA GLY A 15 -19.69 -32.29 0.40
C GLY A 15 -19.64 -31.49 -0.89
N LEU A 16 -20.33 -30.35 -0.94
CA LEU A 16 -19.81 -29.22 -1.69
C LEU A 16 -18.41 -28.99 -1.10
N SER A 17 -17.39 -29.51 -1.76
CA SER A 17 -16.10 -28.84 -1.71
C SER A 17 -16.34 -27.47 -2.31
N PHE A 18 -16.77 -26.54 -1.45
CA PHE A 18 -16.27 -25.19 -1.53
C PHE A 18 -14.76 -25.35 -1.38
N ALA A 19 -14.10 -25.63 -2.50
CA ALA A 19 -12.82 -25.03 -2.75
C ALA A 19 -13.11 -23.54 -2.57
N ALA A 20 -12.86 -23.05 -1.35
CA ALA A 20 -12.55 -21.66 -1.13
C ALA A 20 -11.38 -21.43 -2.07
N LEU A 21 -11.71 -21.02 -3.29
CA LEU A 21 -10.81 -20.34 -4.17
C LEU A 21 -10.49 -19.10 -3.36
N LEU A 22 -9.48 -19.21 -2.51
CA LEU A 22 -8.77 -18.09 -1.96
C LEU A 22 -8.20 -17.44 -3.22
N VAL A 23 -9.01 -16.59 -3.84
CA VAL A 23 -8.52 -15.54 -4.72
C VAL A 23 -7.72 -14.68 -3.75
N ILE A 24 -6.47 -15.07 -3.52
CA ILE A 24 -5.47 -14.11 -3.14
C ILE A 24 -5.50 -13.16 -4.33
N VAL A 25 -6.14 -12.02 -4.13
CA VAL A 25 -5.96 -10.88 -5.00
C VAL A 25 -4.50 -10.51 -4.78
N ILE A 26 -3.61 -11.18 -5.51
CA ILE A 26 -2.22 -10.76 -5.68
C ILE A 26 -2.32 -9.62 -6.69
N SER A 27 -2.93 -8.51 -6.27
CA SER A 27 -2.92 -7.28 -7.06
C SER A 27 -1.50 -6.74 -7.01
N GLY A 28 -0.70 -7.18 -7.98
CA GLY A 28 0.22 -6.28 -8.64
C GLY A 28 1.50 -5.92 -7.89
N CYS A 29 2.35 -6.90 -7.58
CA CYS A 29 3.79 -6.64 -7.62
C CYS A 29 4.39 -7.47 -8.77
N PRO A 30 4.95 -6.85 -9.84
CA PRO A 30 5.55 -7.62 -10.92
C PRO A 30 6.71 -8.44 -10.36
N ALA A 31 6.53 -9.76 -10.38
CA ALA A 31 7.49 -10.76 -9.92
C ALA A 31 8.80 -10.63 -10.71
N GLY A 32 9.71 -9.81 -10.23
CA GLY A 32 10.92 -9.46 -10.97
C GLY A 32 11.86 -8.47 -10.29
N GLY A 33 12.08 -8.59 -8.98
CA GLY A 33 13.29 -8.03 -8.34
C GLY A 33 13.05 -7.31 -7.01
N ASN A 34 13.38 -8.01 -5.92
CA ASN A 34 13.64 -7.50 -4.56
C ASN A 34 12.48 -6.74 -3.87
N ASP A 35 11.53 -7.54 -3.38
CA ASP A 35 10.73 -7.37 -2.16
C ASP A 35 10.23 -5.96 -1.87
N CYS A 36 9.35 -5.43 -2.72
CA CYS A 36 8.45 -4.37 -2.27
C CYS A 36 7.77 -4.83 -0.97
N VAL A 37 7.97 -4.07 0.11
CA VAL A 37 7.12 -4.23 1.29
C VAL A 37 5.81 -3.56 0.90
N GLU A 38 4.78 -4.38 0.66
CA GLU A 38 3.48 -3.88 0.24
C GLU A 38 2.99 -2.85 1.25
N ALA A 39 2.84 -1.60 0.77
CA ALA A 39 2.18 -0.57 1.55
C ALA A 39 0.70 -0.95 1.67
N MET A 40 0.07 -0.61 2.79
CA MET A 40 -1.33 -0.96 3.00
C MET A 40 -2.19 -0.27 1.93
N PRO A 41 -2.94 -1.04 1.11
CA PRO A 41 -3.76 -0.46 0.08
C PRO A 41 -4.88 0.36 0.72
N GLY A 42 -5.14 1.54 0.17
CA GLY A 42 -6.13 2.44 0.73
C GLY A 42 -5.91 3.88 0.34
N THR A 43 -6.70 4.76 0.96
CA THR A 43 -6.55 6.21 0.85
C THR A 43 -5.64 6.70 1.95
N TRP A 44 -4.62 7.45 1.55
CA TRP A 44 -3.64 8.08 2.40
C TRP A 44 -3.73 9.59 2.20
N GLU A 45 -3.25 10.39 3.14
CA GLU A 45 -3.02 11.82 2.93
C GLU A 45 -1.52 12.10 2.95
N GLY A 46 -1.06 12.80 1.93
CA GLY A 46 0.26 13.40 1.91
C GLY A 46 0.21 14.81 2.48
N SER A 47 1.21 15.13 3.27
CA SER A 47 1.52 16.46 3.75
C SER A 47 3.01 16.72 3.55
N GLY A 48 3.41 17.96 3.40
CA GLY A 48 4.82 18.29 3.23
C GLY A 48 5.05 19.78 3.23
N SER A 49 6.31 20.17 3.17
CA SER A 49 6.73 21.56 3.11
C SER A 49 7.83 21.73 2.08
N CYS A 50 7.64 22.70 1.18
CA CYS A 50 8.66 23.16 0.25
C CYS A 50 8.83 24.67 0.44
N PHE A 51 10.04 25.15 0.73
CA PHE A 51 10.31 26.58 0.88
C PHE A 51 9.35 27.30 1.85
N ASP A 52 9.08 26.68 3.02
CA ASP A 52 8.12 27.15 4.03
C ASP A 52 6.66 27.24 3.56
N MET A 53 6.33 26.63 2.40
CA MET A 53 4.97 26.50 1.92
C MET A 53 4.43 25.10 2.25
N PRO A 54 3.40 25.00 3.12
CA PRO A 54 2.77 23.72 3.39
C PRO A 54 1.99 23.25 2.17
N MET A 55 2.09 21.96 1.89
CA MET A 55 1.39 21.27 0.81
C MET A 55 0.67 20.07 1.40
N THR A 56 -0.52 19.78 0.90
CA THR A 56 -1.27 18.57 1.26
C THR A 56 -1.88 17.97 0.01
N ASN A 57 -2.06 16.66 0.00
CA ASN A 57 -2.66 15.91 -1.08
C ASN A 57 -3.35 14.67 -0.55
N THR A 58 -4.22 14.09 -1.36
CA THR A 58 -4.70 12.72 -1.16
C THR A 58 -3.80 11.77 -1.96
N ALA A 59 -3.63 10.56 -1.46
CA ALA A 59 -2.82 9.53 -2.08
C ALA A 59 -3.63 8.23 -2.13
N ALA A 60 -3.66 7.58 -3.28
CA ALA A 60 -4.23 6.24 -3.43
C ALA A 60 -3.09 5.23 -3.53
N VAL A 61 -3.06 4.24 -2.65
CA VAL A 61 -2.04 3.19 -2.62
C VAL A 61 -2.60 1.90 -3.18
N ASP A 62 -1.94 1.36 -4.20
CA ASP A 62 -2.21 0.05 -4.80
C ASP A 62 -0.91 -0.78 -4.81
N GLY A 63 -0.70 -1.53 -3.73
CA GLY A 63 0.48 -2.36 -3.51
C GLY A 63 1.76 -1.54 -3.32
N CYS A 64 2.49 -1.33 -4.42
CA CYS A 64 3.78 -0.64 -4.45
C CYS A 64 3.72 0.70 -5.18
N GLU A 65 2.58 1.02 -5.79
CA GLU A 65 2.38 2.26 -6.52
C GLU A 65 1.44 3.16 -5.72
N ILE A 66 1.84 4.42 -5.60
CA ILE A 66 1.11 5.47 -4.90
C ILE A 66 0.79 6.53 -5.92
N THR A 67 -0.47 6.89 -6.04
CA THR A 67 -0.93 7.96 -6.95
C THR A 67 -1.40 9.13 -6.13
N PHE A 68 -0.88 10.33 -6.40
CA PHE A 68 -1.30 11.55 -5.71
C PHE A 68 -2.41 12.28 -6.46
N SER A 69 -3.38 12.77 -5.71
CA SER A 69 -4.52 13.56 -6.19
C SER A 69 -4.84 14.68 -5.19
N ASP A 70 -5.76 15.58 -5.57
CA ASP A 70 -6.35 16.56 -4.66
C ASP A 70 -5.34 17.44 -3.90
N TRP A 71 -4.30 17.88 -4.61
CA TRP A 71 -3.33 18.82 -4.07
C TRP A 71 -4.00 20.13 -3.62
N SER A 72 -3.64 20.62 -2.43
CA SER A 72 -4.16 21.88 -1.88
C SER A 72 -3.61 23.12 -2.58
N MET A 73 -2.54 22.97 -3.35
CA MET A 73 -1.96 24.01 -4.19
C MET A 73 -2.10 23.67 -5.67
N THR A 74 -2.08 24.70 -6.51
CA THR A 74 -2.09 24.55 -7.97
C THR A 74 -0.70 24.90 -8.50
N GLY A 75 -0.03 23.90 -9.06
CA GLY A 75 1.29 24.04 -9.68
C GLY A 75 1.49 22.97 -10.75
N GLU A 76 2.22 23.31 -11.81
CA GLU A 76 2.53 22.36 -12.90
C GLU A 76 3.64 21.37 -12.51
N GLU A 77 4.31 21.62 -11.40
CA GLU A 77 5.48 20.87 -10.91
C GLU A 77 5.16 20.14 -9.60
N LEU A 78 3.99 19.50 -9.50
CA LEU A 78 3.64 18.64 -8.35
C LEU A 78 3.95 17.17 -8.66
N PRO A 79 4.32 16.37 -7.65
CA PRO A 79 4.54 14.95 -7.88
C PRO A 79 3.21 14.27 -8.22
N SER A 80 3.27 13.34 -9.17
CA SER A 80 2.13 12.53 -9.60
C SER A 80 1.87 11.34 -8.68
N GLY A 81 2.86 10.94 -7.88
CA GLY A 81 2.78 9.74 -7.08
C GLY A 81 4.12 9.33 -6.47
N ALA A 82 4.24 8.08 -6.04
CA ALA A 82 5.47 7.46 -5.58
C ALA A 82 5.50 5.97 -5.91
N VAL A 83 6.69 5.40 -6.04
CA VAL A 83 6.90 3.95 -6.17
C VAL A 83 7.68 3.45 -4.97
N VAL A 84 7.19 2.39 -4.35
CA VAL A 84 7.82 1.72 -3.20
C VAL A 84 8.62 0.51 -3.69
N ALA A 85 9.90 0.46 -3.32
CA ALA A 85 10.81 -0.65 -3.57
C ALA A 85 11.53 -1.01 -2.27
N GLY A 86 11.27 -2.19 -1.70
CA GLY A 86 11.68 -2.47 -0.32
C GLY A 86 10.92 -1.60 0.66
N SER A 87 11.68 -0.96 1.56
CA SER A 87 11.22 0.10 2.44
C SER A 87 11.49 1.50 1.86
N ALA A 88 12.07 1.63 0.67
CA ALA A 88 12.34 2.93 0.06
C ALA A 88 11.15 3.33 -0.83
N ALA A 89 10.75 4.59 -0.75
CA ALA A 89 9.79 5.21 -1.65
C ALA A 89 10.51 6.24 -2.53
N THR A 90 10.16 6.32 -3.81
CA THR A 90 10.69 7.34 -4.73
C THR A 90 9.52 8.08 -5.35
N LEU A 91 9.50 9.40 -5.23
CA LEU A 91 8.43 10.19 -5.84
C LEU A 91 8.53 10.13 -7.36
N THR A 92 7.37 10.21 -8.00
CA THR A 92 7.22 10.26 -9.46
C THR A 92 6.61 11.59 -9.84
N GLY A 93 6.99 12.09 -11.01
CA GLY A 93 6.59 13.40 -11.50
C GLY A 93 7.80 14.20 -11.98
N THR A 94 7.55 15.20 -12.83
CA THR A 94 8.61 16.03 -13.40
C THR A 94 9.32 16.81 -12.30
N GLY A 95 10.61 16.53 -12.08
CA GLY A 95 11.43 17.20 -11.06
C GLY A 95 11.42 16.54 -9.67
N TRP A 96 10.70 15.43 -9.48
CA TRP A 96 10.54 14.79 -8.16
C TRP A 96 11.23 13.43 -8.04
N SER A 97 11.83 12.91 -9.11
CA SER A 97 12.46 11.58 -9.13
C SER A 97 13.66 11.44 -8.17
N ASP A 98 14.26 12.56 -7.79
CA ASP A 98 15.38 12.58 -6.83
C ASP A 98 14.89 12.65 -5.37
N CYS A 99 13.58 12.81 -5.16
CA CYS A 99 12.96 12.77 -3.84
C CYS A 99 12.76 11.34 -3.39
N THR A 100 13.29 11.02 -2.21
CA THR A 100 13.21 9.69 -1.63
C THR A 100 12.58 9.73 -0.26
N GLY A 101 11.75 8.73 0.03
CA GLY A 101 11.17 8.49 1.35
C GLY A 101 11.41 7.06 1.83
N VAL A 102 10.97 6.80 3.04
CA VAL A 102 11.07 5.50 3.69
C VAL A 102 9.68 5.11 4.19
N LEU A 103 9.23 3.91 3.82
CA LEU A 103 8.03 3.28 4.35
C LEU A 103 8.27 2.91 5.82
N ALA A 104 7.42 3.44 6.70
CA ALA A 104 7.44 3.25 8.14
C ALA A 104 6.09 2.72 8.65
N ASP A 105 5.96 2.58 9.97
CA ASP A 105 4.75 2.15 10.68
C ASP A 105 4.13 0.86 10.14
N GLY A 106 4.96 -0.10 9.73
CA GLY A 106 4.48 -1.38 9.20
C GLY A 106 3.74 -1.26 7.87
N GLY A 107 4.01 -0.21 7.08
CA GLY A 107 3.39 0.02 5.78
C GLY A 107 2.22 0.99 5.81
N MET A 108 2.14 1.85 6.84
CA MET A 108 1.06 2.84 7.03
C MET A 108 1.52 4.29 6.88
N SER A 109 2.83 4.54 6.77
CA SER A 109 3.37 5.89 6.59
C SER A 109 4.60 5.89 5.69
N ILE A 110 4.86 7.00 5.02
CA ILE A 110 6.08 7.26 4.25
C ILE A 110 6.59 8.63 4.62
N GLU A 111 7.85 8.71 5.05
CA GLU A 111 8.51 9.98 5.36
C GLU A 111 9.71 10.15 4.44
N GLY A 112 9.85 11.33 3.83
CA GLY A 112 10.89 11.57 2.84
C GLY A 112 11.31 13.00 2.69
N THR A 113 12.42 13.17 1.97
CA THR A 113 13.01 14.48 1.68
C THR A 113 13.51 14.52 0.24
N CYS A 114 13.50 15.72 -0.32
CA CYS A 114 14.06 16.05 -1.62
C CYS A 114 15.43 16.74 -1.45
N PRO A 115 16.35 16.61 -2.42
CA PRO A 115 17.63 17.33 -2.40
C PRO A 115 17.50 18.85 -2.34
N ASP A 116 16.39 19.39 -2.84
CA ASP A 116 16.08 20.83 -2.81
C ASP A 116 15.63 21.34 -1.43
N GLY A 117 15.57 20.46 -0.43
CA GLY A 117 15.20 20.80 0.94
C GLY A 117 13.70 20.75 1.23
N CYS A 118 12.91 20.18 0.32
CA CYS A 118 11.51 19.85 0.59
C CYS A 118 11.39 18.58 1.43
N ASP A 119 10.44 18.56 2.35
CA ASP A 119 10.05 17.39 3.13
C ASP A 119 8.61 16.97 2.79
N PHE A 120 8.34 15.67 2.94
CA PHE A 120 7.00 15.13 2.77
C PHE A 120 6.78 13.92 3.68
N THR A 121 5.55 13.79 4.14
CA THR A 121 5.03 12.70 4.96
C THR A 121 3.68 12.28 4.42
N ILE A 122 3.49 10.99 4.19
CA ILE A 122 2.26 10.43 3.64
C ILE A 122 1.78 9.37 4.61
N GLU A 123 0.56 9.50 5.11
CA GLU A 123 0.03 8.60 6.15
C GLU A 123 -1.31 8.02 5.71
N MET A 124 -1.52 6.75 6.03
CA MET A 124 -2.80 6.07 5.83
C MET A 124 -3.87 6.73 6.70
N GLN A 125 -5.03 7.00 6.10
CA GLN A 125 -6.20 7.46 6.82
C GLN A 125 -6.95 6.26 7.39
N GLU A 126 -7.08 6.18 8.72
CA GLU A 126 -7.84 5.13 9.42
C GLU A 126 -9.36 5.18 9.16
#